data_AF-A0A6P0ZAJ4-F1
#
_entry.id   AF-A0A6P0ZAJ4-F1
#
_cell.length_a   1.000
_cell.length_b   1.000
_cell.length_c   1.000
_cell.angle_alpha   90.00
_cell.angle_beta   90.00
_cell.angle_gamma   90.00
#
_symmetry.space_group_name_H-M   'P 1'
#
loop_
_entity.id
_entity.type
_entity.pdbx_description
1 polymer ?
#
loop_
_entity_poly.entity_id
_entity_poly.type
_entity_poly.pdbx_seq_one_letter_code
_entity_poly.pdbx_strand_id
1 'polypeptide(L)'
;SLCRNCGKLQRLAAKEIAVVQTTQEEKAIARAKELGFNTRRYGNDLAFWLPEQLELKEIISCFDDIPLDSVARLPVGLEHIYVEITQGDRIRL
;
A
#
# COMPACT_ATOMS: atom_id res chain seq x y z
N SER A 1 15.01 13.39 -30.29
CA SER A 1 15.77 12.77 -29.19
C SER A 1 15.34 13.42 -27.89
N LEU A 2 15.03 12.62 -26.85
CA LEU A 2 14.66 13.01 -25.47
C LEU A 2 13.33 13.80 -25.32
N CYS A 3 12.37 13.47 -24.46
CA CYS A 3 12.29 12.58 -23.30
C CYS A 3 10.97 11.79 -23.36
N ARG A 4 11.05 10.45 -23.36
CA ARG A 4 9.90 9.55 -23.14
C ARG A 4 9.94 9.08 -21.69
N ASN A 5 8.80 9.06 -21.01
CA ASN A 5 8.56 8.51 -19.66
C ASN A 5 8.91 9.39 -18.44
N CYS A 6 8.34 10.58 -18.34
CA CYS A 6 8.15 11.21 -17.03
C CYS A 6 6.77 10.86 -16.45
N GLY A 7 6.77 9.98 -15.44
CA GLY A 7 5.97 10.13 -14.23
C GLY A 7 4.45 9.96 -14.35
N LYS A 8 3.97 8.73 -14.55
CA LYS A 8 2.59 8.37 -14.20
C LYS A 8 2.49 8.24 -12.68
N LEU A 9 2.53 9.37 -11.97
CA LEU A 9 2.00 9.50 -10.60
C LEU A 9 0.47 9.34 -10.70
N GLN A 10 0.01 8.11 -10.96
CA GLN A 10 -1.37 7.77 -10.71
C GLN A 10 -1.58 7.95 -9.21
N ARG A 11 -2.39 8.96 -8.87
CA ARG A 11 -3.07 9.10 -7.59
C ARG A 11 -3.87 7.82 -7.35
N LEU A 12 -3.20 6.77 -6.88
CA LEU A 12 -3.84 5.52 -6.51
C LEU A 12 -4.51 5.81 -5.18
N ALA A 13 -5.77 6.26 -5.26
CA ALA A 13 -6.65 6.23 -4.12
C ALA A 13 -6.72 4.76 -3.67
N ALA A 14 -5.95 4.42 -2.64
CA ALA A 14 -6.15 3.17 -1.94
C ALA A 14 -7.64 3.12 -1.55
N LYS A 15 -8.30 2.00 -1.82
CA LYS A 15 -9.68 1.78 -1.37
C LYS A 15 -9.71 1.05 -0.04
N GLU A 16 -8.66 0.30 0.25
CA GLU A 16 -8.51 -0.48 1.47
C GLU A 16 -7.02 -0.59 1.85
N ILE A 17 -6.75 -0.78 3.14
CA ILE A 17 -5.42 -1.05 3.67
C ILE A 17 -5.44 -2.46 4.27
N ALA A 18 -4.55 -3.32 3.79
CA ALA A 18 -4.25 -4.59 4.44
C ALA A 18 -3.04 -4.39 5.36
N VAL A 19 -3.22 -4.64 6.65
CA VAL A 19 -2.11 -4.69 7.62
C VAL A 19 -1.78 -6.15 7.86
N VAL A 20 -0.51 -6.51 7.73
CA VAL A 20 -0.05 -7.89 7.95
C VAL A 20 1.04 -7.93 9.00
N GLN A 21 1.09 -9.01 9.76
CA GLN A 21 2.24 -9.37 10.58
C GLN A 21 2.79 -10.70 10.08
N THR A 22 4.09 -10.74 9.86
CA THR A 22 4.79 -11.93 9.40
C THR A 22 6.25 -11.83 9.79
N THR A 23 6.87 -12.97 10.09
CA THR A 23 8.32 -13.11 10.24
C THR A 23 9.08 -12.96 8.91
N GLN A 24 8.39 -13.00 7.76
CA GLN A 24 8.97 -12.92 6.41
C GLN A 24 8.60 -11.62 5.69
N GLU A 25 8.76 -10.48 6.37
CA GLU A 25 8.36 -9.16 5.86
C GLU A 25 8.94 -8.84 4.47
N GLU A 26 10.22 -9.15 4.23
CA GLU A 26 10.86 -8.87 2.93
C GLU A 26 10.17 -9.62 1.78
N LYS A 27 9.75 -10.87 2.01
CA LYS A 27 9.01 -11.65 1.02
C LYS A 27 7.61 -11.09 0.81
N ALA A 28 6.92 -10.68 1.88
CA ALA A 28 5.63 -10.01 1.78
C ALA A 28 5.72 -8.70 0.98
N ILE A 29 6.76 -7.90 1.19
CA ILE A 29 7.00 -6.66 0.45
C ILE A 29 7.30 -6.95 -1.02
N ALA A 30 8.14 -7.96 -1.32
CA ALA A 30 8.42 -8.36 -2.70
C ALA A 30 7.14 -8.81 -3.41
N ARG A 31 6.34 -9.66 -2.74
CA ARG A 31 5.07 -10.14 -3.28
C ARG A 31 4.05 -9.02 -3.51
N ALA A 32 3.92 -8.11 -2.56
CA ALA A 32 3.07 -6.93 -2.69
C ALA A 32 3.46 -6.06 -3.90
N LYS A 33 4.77 -5.88 -4.15
CA LYS A 33 5.27 -5.15 -5.32
C LYS A 33 4.92 -5.85 -6.63
N GLU A 34 5.01 -7.18 -6.70
CA GLU A 34 4.59 -7.96 -7.88
C GLU A 34 3.11 -7.80 -8.18
N LEU A 35 2.29 -7.72 -7.13
CA LEU A 35 0.84 -7.51 -7.22
C LEU A 35 0.45 -6.04 -7.46
N GLY A 36 1.42 -5.13 -7.46
CA GLY A 36 1.19 -3.69 -7.65
C GLY A 36 0.63 -2.97 -6.42
N PHE A 37 0.70 -3.59 -5.24
CA PHE A 37 0.29 -2.96 -3.98
C PHE A 37 1.35 -2.00 -3.48
N ASN A 38 0.91 -0.86 -2.92
CA ASN A 38 1.83 0.12 -2.38
C ASN A 38 2.17 -0.21 -0.92
N THR A 39 3.44 -0.43 -0.62
CA THR A 39 3.89 -0.73 0.74
C THR A 39 3.98 0.55 1.60
N ARG A 40 3.49 0.48 2.83
CA ARG A 40 3.57 1.52 3.86
C ARG A 40 3.93 0.92 5.21
N ARG A 41 4.46 1.76 6.09
CA ARG A 41 4.71 1.44 7.51
C ARG A 41 3.85 2.37 8.36
N TYR A 42 3.01 1.79 9.21
CA TYR A 42 2.27 2.52 10.23
C TYR A 42 2.83 2.16 11.59
N GLY A 43 3.77 2.98 12.09
CA GLY A 43 4.56 2.61 13.26
C GLY A 43 5.40 1.35 12.97
N ASN A 44 5.14 0.27 13.70
CA ASN A 44 5.79 -1.02 13.48
C ASN A 44 5.06 -1.92 12.49
N ASP A 45 3.82 -1.58 12.13
CA ASP A 45 2.97 -2.44 11.32
C ASP A 45 3.31 -2.33 9.82
N LEU A 46 3.34 -3.48 9.15
CA LEU A 46 3.52 -3.59 7.71
C LEU A 46 2.16 -3.49 7.03
N ALA A 47 1.99 -2.49 6.18
CA ALA A 47 0.72 -2.19 5.53
C ALA A 47 0.84 -2.13 4.02
N PHE A 48 -0.22 -2.54 3.34
CA PHE A 48 -0.34 -2.55 1.89
C PHE A 48 -1.61 -1.85 1.46
N TRP A 49 -1.46 -0.88 0.56
CA TRP A 49 -2.58 -0.20 -0.05
C TRP A 49 -3.12 -1.03 -1.21
N LEU A 50 -4.38 -1.39 -1.09
CA LEU A 50 -5.10 -2.16 -2.08
C LEU A 50 -5.86 -1.22 -3.03
N PRO A 51 -5.74 -1.41 -4.36
CA PRO A 51 -6.43 -0.58 -5.35
C PRO A 51 -7.95 -0.84 -5.39
N GLU A 52 -8.37 -1.97 -4.85
CA GLU A 52 -9.77 -2.40 -4.71
C GLU A 52 -10.00 -2.98 -3.32
N GLN A 53 -11.27 -3.12 -2.96
CA GLN A 53 -11.65 -3.74 -1.70
C GLN A 53 -11.61 -5.26 -1.90
N LEU A 54 -10.82 -5.96 -1.10
CA LEU A 54 -10.65 -7.40 -1.17
C LEU A 54 -11.30 -8.06 0.05
N GLU A 55 -11.89 -9.23 -0.16
CA GLU A 55 -12.30 -10.07 0.95
C GLU A 55 -11.08 -10.61 1.69
N LEU A 56 -11.23 -10.88 2.99
CA LEU A 56 -10.12 -11.34 3.84
C LEU A 56 -9.42 -12.58 3.25
N LYS A 57 -10.21 -13.51 2.70
CA LYS A 57 -9.70 -14.71 2.03
C LYS A 57 -8.84 -14.40 0.81
N GLU A 58 -9.18 -13.36 0.05
CA GLU A 58 -8.46 -12.97 -1.16
C GLU A 58 -7.13 -12.32 -0.79
N ILE A 59 -7.11 -11.54 0.30
CA ILE A 59 -5.89 -10.97 0.86
C ILE A 59 -4.95 -12.08 1.34
N ILE A 60 -5.46 -13.08 2.07
CA ILE A 60 -4.66 -14.24 2.49
C ILE A 60 -4.10 -14.96 1.25
N SER A 61 -4.93 -15.19 0.24
CA SER A 61 -4.50 -15.82 -1.02
C SER A 61 -3.41 -15.05 -1.78
N CYS A 62 -3.35 -13.73 -1.67
CA CYS A 62 -2.24 -12.95 -2.24
C CYS A 62 -0.88 -13.32 -1.64
N PHE A 63 -0.86 -13.83 -0.40
CA PHE A 63 0.32 -14.16 0.38
C PHE A 63 0.39 -15.65 0.76
N ASP A 64 -0.24 -16.57 0.01
CA ASP A 64 -0.35 -17.99 0.36
C ASP A 64 0.99 -18.69 0.68
N ASP A 65 2.10 -18.30 0.03
CA ASP A 65 3.44 -18.85 0.28
C ASP A 65 4.21 -18.16 1.44
N ILE A 66 3.56 -17.26 2.17
CA ILE A 66 4.15 -16.47 3.24
C ILE A 66 3.35 -16.71 4.53
N PRO A 67 3.98 -17.21 5.60
CA PRO A 67 3.29 -17.42 6.87
C PRO A 67 2.90 -16.07 7.46
N LEU A 68 1.60 -15.81 7.55
CA LEU A 68 1.06 -14.63 8.20
C LEU A 68 0.69 -14.98 9.66
N ASP A 69 1.21 -14.20 10.60
CA ASP A 69 0.84 -14.29 12.01
C ASP A 69 -0.49 -13.58 12.26
N SER A 70 -0.75 -12.49 11.54
CA SER A 70 -2.04 -11.80 11.54
C SER A 70 -2.28 -11.02 10.25
N VAL A 71 -3.55 -10.78 9.94
CA VAL A 71 -3.99 -9.90 8.84
C VAL A 71 -5.23 -9.14 9.26
N ALA A 72 -5.23 -7.82 9.03
CA ALA A 72 -6.35 -6.93 9.31
C ALA A 72 -6.68 -6.08 8.07
N ARG A 73 -7.97 -5.81 7.89
CA ARG A 73 -8.47 -4.90 6.86
C ARG A 73 -8.89 -3.60 7.52
N LEU A 74 -8.36 -2.48 7.04
CA LEU A 74 -8.72 -1.16 7.50
C LEU A 74 -9.33 -0.37 6.34
N PRO A 75 -10.46 0.33 6.56
CA PRO A 75 -10.98 1.26 5.57
C PRO A 75 -9.98 2.41 5.37
N VAL A 76 -9.98 2.99 4.18
CA VAL A 76 -9.17 4.18 3.92
C VAL A 76 -9.89 5.41 4.49
N GLY A 77 -9.52 5.75 5.73
CA GLY A 77 -9.96 6.96 6.44
C GLY A 77 -9.14 8.21 6.09
N LEU A 78 -9.65 9.39 6.47
CA LEU A 78 -8.99 10.69 6.25
C LEU A 78 -7.62 10.75 6.94
N GLU A 79 -7.43 10.05 8.05
CA GLU A 79 -6.16 9.89 8.77
C GLU A 79 -5.04 9.26 7.92
N HIS A 80 -5.38 8.48 6.87
CA HIS A 80 -4.43 7.83 5.98
C HIS A 80 -4.20 8.57 4.65
N ILE A 81 -5.03 9.59 4.34
CA ILE A 81 -4.99 10.37 3.09
C ILE A 81 -4.18 11.68 3.25
N TYR A 82 -3.94 12.15 4.48
CA TYR A 82 -3.32 13.46 4.72
C TYR A 82 -1.85 13.61 4.31
N VAL A 83 -1.18 12.53 3.89
CA VAL A 83 0.25 12.58 3.54
C VAL A 83 0.51 13.12 2.12
N GLU A 84 -0.49 13.18 1.23
CA GLU A 84 -0.26 13.61 -0.17
C GLU A 84 -0.66 15.07 -0.47
N ILE A 85 -1.17 15.85 0.49
CA ILE A 85 -1.60 17.24 0.24
C ILE A 85 -0.52 18.28 0.65
N THR A 86 0.42 17.93 1.52
CA THR A 86 1.42 18.90 2.03
C THR A 86 2.72 19.00 1.22
N GLN A 87 2.95 18.15 0.21
CA GLN A 87 4.09 18.29 -0.70
C GLN A 87 3.72 18.87 -2.08
N GLY A 88 2.47 19.32 -2.27
CA GLY A 88 1.98 19.92 -3.51
C GLY A 88 1.98 21.45 -3.54
N ASP A 89 1.87 22.10 -2.37
CA ASP A 89 1.74 23.56 -2.30
C ASP A 89 2.89 24.18 -1.51
N ARG A 90 4.01 24.41 -2.21
CA ARG A 90 4.73 25.66 -2.00
C ARG A 90 3.80 26.78 -2.42
N ILE A 91 2.89 27.18 -1.52
CA ILE A 91 2.25 28.50 -1.58
C ILE A 91 3.42 29.49 -1.48
N ARG A 92 3.86 29.97 -2.64
CA ARG A 92 4.64 31.20 -2.73
C ARG A 92 3.67 32.33 -2.39
N LEU A 93 3.70 32.76 -1.13
CA LEU A 93 3.44 34.15 -0.80
C LEU A 93 4.59 35.01 -1.34
#